data_AF-A0A833M2F1-F1
#
_entry.id   AF-A0A833M2F1-F1
#
_cell.length_a   1.000
_cell.length_b   1.000
_cell.length_c   1.000
_cell.angle_alpha   90.00
_cell.angle_beta   90.00
_cell.angle_gamma   90.00
#
_symmetry.space_group_name_H-M   'P 1'
#
loop_
_entity.id
_entity.type
_entity.pdbx_description
1 polymer ?
#
loop_
_entity_poly.entity_id
_entity_poly.type
_entity_poly.pdbx_seq_one_letter_code
_entity_poly.pdbx_strand_id
1 'polypeptide(L)'
;NGGAPLRLATLPDAAPHHLAFTYSPGRLRTYLDGRPVGSPAASGDFFPWRARQLTLGGEPEVDATARGHLSHLAIHARELAPAEVAVEAERALAALAAMPRLAAVEVEAVLLARSRVPTLDEISPYTEALVVESWRVERVLGGELAEREVRVARWALVDAVPAPQMAIRPGARSRLRLEPFDVQPQLESLFLSDDATRPSGTLWYDSSLPGAR
;
A
#
# COMPACT_ATOMS: atom_id res chain seq x y z
N ASN A 1 -3.50 11.60 26.36
CA ASN A 1 -2.78 12.86 26.04
C ASN A 1 -2.19 12.74 24.64
N GLY A 2 -2.99 13.08 23.61
CA GLY A 2 -2.47 13.26 22.26
C GLY A 2 -1.72 14.58 22.22
N GLY A 3 -0.40 14.53 22.13
CA GLY A 3 0.38 15.73 21.83
C GLY A 3 -0.01 16.28 20.46
N ALA A 4 0.14 17.59 20.25
CA ALA A 4 -0.07 18.16 18.93
C ALA A 4 0.82 17.45 17.89
N PRO A 5 0.34 17.21 16.66
CA PRO A 5 1.11 16.52 15.63
C PRO A 5 2.40 17.29 15.34
N LEU A 6 3.52 16.56 15.36
CA LEU A 6 4.83 17.14 15.06
C LEU A 6 5.10 17.06 13.55
N ARG A 7 5.18 18.21 12.89
CA ARG A 7 5.57 18.27 11.48
C ARG A 7 7.08 18.06 11.34
N LEU A 8 7.47 16.96 10.69
CA LEU A 8 8.89 16.60 10.54
C LEU A 8 9.50 17.11 9.24
N ALA A 9 8.76 17.03 8.13
CA ALA A 9 9.17 17.46 6.80
C ALA A 9 7.96 17.80 5.92
N THR A 10 8.22 18.45 4.79
CA THR A 10 7.27 18.60 3.67
C THR A 10 7.96 18.03 2.43
N LEU A 11 7.28 17.14 1.70
CA LEU A 11 7.78 16.63 0.42
C LEU A 11 7.64 17.72 -0.66
N PRO A 12 8.66 17.94 -1.50
CA PRO A 12 8.62 18.99 -2.51
C PRO A 12 7.70 18.64 -3.70
N ASP A 13 7.56 17.36 -4.02
CA ASP A 13 6.73 16.86 -5.10
C ASP A 13 6.28 15.40 -4.86
N ALA A 14 5.75 14.74 -5.90
CA ALA A 14 5.22 13.38 -5.85
C ALA A 14 6.23 12.31 -6.31
N ALA A 15 7.47 12.68 -6.63
CA ALA A 15 8.53 11.73 -6.95
C ALA A 15 8.93 10.94 -5.70
N PRO A 16 9.60 9.79 -5.86
CA PRO A 16 10.12 9.06 -4.71
C PRO A 16 11.18 9.86 -3.97
N HIS A 17 10.98 10.03 -2.66
CA HIS A 17 11.93 10.66 -1.75
C HIS A 17 12.31 9.71 -0.63
N HIS A 18 13.55 9.84 -0.14
CA HIS A 18 13.98 9.18 1.08
C HIS A 18 13.80 10.11 2.27
N LEU A 19 13.02 9.66 3.27
CA LEU A 19 12.84 10.36 4.54
C LEU A 19 13.53 9.58 5.66
N ALA A 20 14.30 10.28 6.48
CA ALA A 20 14.84 9.72 7.71
C ALA A 20 14.67 10.68 8.88
N PHE A 21 14.35 10.12 10.04
CA PHE A 21 14.26 10.83 11.30
C PHE A 21 15.19 10.16 12.29
N THR A 22 16.16 10.90 12.82
CA THR A 22 17.08 10.38 13.82
C THR A 22 16.81 11.07 15.15
N TYR A 23 16.86 10.29 16.22
CA TYR A 23 16.61 10.79 17.56
C TYR A 23 17.68 10.33 18.54
N SER A 24 18.29 11.29 19.23
CA SER A 24 18.87 11.11 20.55
C SER A 24 18.10 11.97 21.55
N PRO A 25 18.18 11.69 22.87
CA PRO A 25 17.42 12.45 23.86
C PRO A 25 17.56 13.98 23.68
N GLY A 26 16.43 14.65 23.41
CA GLY A 26 16.38 16.10 23.17
C GLY A 26 16.89 16.56 21.80
N ARG A 27 17.21 15.65 20.88
CA ARG A 27 17.73 15.96 19.55
C ARG A 27 17.06 15.09 18.49
N LEU A 28 16.04 15.65 17.87
CA LEU A 28 15.42 15.11 16.67
C LEU A 28 16.01 15.80 15.44
N ARG A 29 16.45 15.04 14.45
CA ARG A 29 16.90 15.54 13.14
C ARG A 29 16.08 14.91 12.03
N THR A 30 15.76 15.71 11.04
CA THR A 30 15.06 15.27 9.84
C THR A 30 15.97 15.38 8.63
N TYR A 31 15.92 14.36 7.78
CA TYR A 31 16.63 14.30 6.52
C TYR A 31 15.67 14.03 5.37
N LEU A 32 15.90 14.71 4.25
CA LEU A 32 15.26 14.47 2.96
C LEU A 32 16.35 14.17 1.93
N ASP A 33 16.24 13.03 1.26
CA ASP A 33 17.19 12.56 0.25
C ASP A 33 18.64 12.59 0.76
N GLY A 34 18.82 12.14 2.01
CA GLY A 34 20.12 12.07 2.68
C GLY A 34 20.63 13.40 3.26
N ARG A 35 19.93 14.52 3.01
CA ARG A 35 20.36 15.86 3.43
C ARG A 35 19.56 16.36 4.63
N PRO A 36 20.19 17.02 5.62
CA PRO A 36 19.48 17.56 6.77
C PRO A 36 18.55 18.72 6.33
N VAL A 37 17.27 18.63 6.70
CA VAL A 37 16.24 19.64 6.37
C VAL A 37 15.61 20.29 7.59
N GLY A 38 15.82 19.74 8.78
CA GLY A 38 15.26 20.31 10.00
C GLY A 38 15.72 19.64 11.27
N SER A 39 15.45 20.32 12.39
CA SER A 39 15.61 19.76 13.73
C SER A 39 14.45 20.26 14.58
N PRO A 40 13.27 19.62 14.46
CA PRO A 40 12.10 20.01 15.25
C PRO A 40 12.42 19.88 16.74
N ALA A 41 11.89 20.79 17.55
CA ALA A 41 12.01 20.67 18.99
C ALA A 41 11.18 19.46 19.46
N ALA A 42 11.88 18.41 19.89
CA ALA A 42 11.29 17.26 20.55
C ALA A 42 12.06 17.04 21.86
N SER A 43 11.34 17.04 22.97
CA SER A 43 11.91 16.81 24.30
C SER A 43 11.53 15.43 24.82
N GLY A 44 12.36 14.90 25.73
CA GLY A 44 12.15 13.62 26.39
C GLY A 44 13.21 12.58 26.05
N ASP A 45 12.95 11.35 26.45
CA ASP A 45 13.75 10.19 26.10
C ASP A 45 12.82 8.99 25.83
N PHE A 46 13.43 7.86 25.47
CA PHE A 46 12.70 6.61 25.26
C PHE A 46 12.57 5.76 26.53
N PHE A 47 13.04 6.23 27.70
CA PHE A 47 12.98 5.46 28.95
C PHE A 47 11.54 5.06 29.38
N PRO A 48 10.52 5.94 29.27
CA PRO A 48 9.15 5.55 29.61
C PRO A 48 8.45 4.73 28.52
N TRP A 49 9.09 4.53 27.37
CA TRP A 49 8.45 3.83 26.26
C TRP A 49 8.23 2.36 26.61
N ARG A 50 7.11 1.84 26.15
CA ARG A 50 6.73 0.42 26.23
C ARG A 50 6.42 -0.03 24.81
N ALA A 51 6.33 -1.34 24.58
CA ALA A 51 5.82 -1.84 23.32
C ALA A 51 4.46 -1.17 23.01
N ARG A 52 4.36 -0.56 21.85
CA ARG A 52 3.17 0.14 21.33
C ARG A 52 3.06 -0.18 19.85
N GLN A 53 1.85 -0.03 19.32
CA GLN A 53 1.61 -0.15 17.89
C GLN A 53 2.23 1.03 17.13
N LEU A 54 2.96 0.73 16.06
CA LEU A 54 3.39 1.72 15.08
C LEU A 54 2.33 1.79 13.99
N THR A 55 1.77 2.98 13.76
CA THR A 55 0.82 3.22 12.66
C THR A 55 1.51 4.07 11.59
N LEU A 56 1.36 3.67 10.33
CA LEU A 56 1.88 4.39 9.17
C LEU A 56 0.71 4.72 8.24
N GLY A 57 0.72 5.93 7.66
CA GLY A 57 -0.27 6.32 6.66
C GLY A 57 -1.65 6.70 7.22
N GLY A 58 -1.80 6.88 8.54
CA GLY A 58 -3.04 7.34 9.16
C GLY A 58 -2.91 7.48 10.66
N GLU A 59 -3.98 7.94 11.30
CA GLU A 59 -4.12 7.95 12.76
C GLU A 59 -5.24 6.96 13.15
N PRO A 60 -5.04 6.09 14.15
CA PRO A 60 -6.00 5.02 14.48
C PRO A 60 -7.44 5.48 14.75
N GLU A 61 -7.64 6.76 15.08
CA GLU A 61 -8.94 7.35 15.44
C GLU A 61 -9.44 8.40 14.44
N VAL A 62 -8.67 8.69 13.38
CA VAL A 62 -9.04 9.69 12.37
C VAL A 62 -9.18 9.04 11.01
N ASP A 63 -10.31 9.27 10.35
CA ASP A 63 -10.62 8.80 8.99
C ASP A 63 -9.86 9.62 7.91
N ALA A 64 -8.57 9.85 8.15
CA ALA A 64 -7.67 10.53 7.25
C ALA A 64 -6.48 9.60 6.97
N THR A 65 -6.61 8.82 5.90
CA THR A 65 -5.52 7.99 5.40
C THR A 65 -4.67 8.78 4.41
N ALA A 66 -3.37 8.85 4.67
CA ALA A 66 -2.42 9.39 3.73
C ALA A 66 -2.38 8.48 2.49
N ARG A 67 -2.53 9.07 1.31
CA ARG A 67 -2.44 8.35 0.04
C ARG A 67 -1.01 8.40 -0.48
N GLY A 68 -0.42 7.25 -0.77
CA GLY A 68 0.92 7.15 -1.33
C GLY A 68 1.49 5.74 -1.21
N HIS A 69 2.75 5.59 -1.62
CA HIS A 69 3.50 4.35 -1.51
C HIS A 69 4.64 4.53 -0.52
N LEU A 70 4.81 3.56 0.37
CA LEU A 70 5.99 3.45 1.22
C LEU A 70 6.81 2.25 0.73
N SER A 71 8.13 2.39 0.76
CA SER A 71 9.06 1.34 0.38
C SER A 71 10.33 1.47 1.24
N HIS A 72 11.06 0.36 1.40
CA HIS A 72 12.31 0.30 2.17
C HIS A 72 12.20 0.86 3.61
N LEU A 73 11.15 0.50 4.35
CA LEU A 73 11.00 0.89 5.75
C LEU A 73 12.06 0.22 6.63
N ALA A 74 12.77 1.02 7.44
CA ALA A 74 13.74 0.54 8.41
C ALA A 74 13.61 1.28 9.76
N ILE A 75 13.88 0.57 10.86
CA ILE A 75 13.92 1.11 12.22
C ILE A 75 15.24 0.70 12.87
N HIS A 76 15.99 1.68 13.37
CA HIS A 76 17.28 1.47 14.01
C HIS A 76 17.20 1.74 15.52
N ALA A 77 17.86 0.90 16.32
CA ALA A 77 17.95 1.07 17.77
C ALA A 77 19.00 2.11 18.22
N ARG A 78 19.45 2.99 17.31
CA ARG A 78 20.45 4.02 17.55
C ARG A 78 20.24 5.23 16.64
N GLU A 79 20.79 6.37 17.02
CA GLU A 79 20.92 7.50 16.12
C GLU A 79 21.88 7.13 14.97
N LEU A 80 21.46 7.36 13.73
CA LEU A 80 22.32 7.27 12.56
C LEU A 80 23.07 8.59 12.37
N ALA A 81 24.36 8.52 12.04
CA ALA A 81 25.13 9.69 11.67
C ALA A 81 24.69 10.24 10.30
N PRO A 82 24.87 11.55 10.00
CA PRO A 82 24.46 12.13 8.72
C PRO A 82 25.02 11.40 7.48
N ALA A 83 26.26 10.93 7.54
CA ALA A 83 26.87 10.16 6.45
C ALA A 83 26.21 8.80 6.25
N GLU A 84 25.79 8.13 7.33
CA GLU A 84 25.05 6.86 7.24
C GLU A 84 23.68 7.09 6.61
N VAL A 85 22.99 8.17 7.00
CA VAL A 85 21.69 8.54 6.42
C VAL A 85 21.81 8.84 4.92
N ALA A 86 22.88 9.48 4.48
CA ALA A 86 23.14 9.74 3.07
C ALA A 86 23.35 8.44 2.27
N VAL A 87 24.14 7.50 2.82
CA VAL A 87 24.37 6.19 2.19
C VAL A 87 23.08 5.35 2.13
N GLU A 88 22.27 5.35 3.19
CA GLU A 88 20.97 4.68 3.18
C GLU A 88 20.03 5.30 2.15
N ALA A 89 20.02 6.64 2.03
CA ALA A 89 19.20 7.33 1.03
C ALA A 89 19.57 6.93 -0.40
N GLU A 90 20.86 6.95 -0.74
CA GLU A 90 21.35 6.53 -2.05
C GLU A 90 20.98 5.07 -2.35
N ARG A 91 21.19 4.17 -1.38
CA ARG A 91 20.87 2.76 -1.53
C ARG A 91 19.38 2.53 -1.74
N ALA A 92 18.52 3.14 -0.92
CA ALA A 92 17.08 2.98 -0.99
C ALA A 92 16.51 3.54 -2.30
N LEU A 93 16.96 4.73 -2.72
CA LEU A 93 16.52 5.32 -3.99
C LEU A 93 17.01 4.52 -5.20
N ALA A 94 18.26 4.03 -5.18
CA ALA A 94 18.79 3.17 -6.23
C ALA A 94 18.04 1.83 -6.30
N ALA A 95 17.77 1.21 -5.16
CA ALA A 95 17.01 -0.03 -5.09
C ALA A 95 15.58 0.16 -5.61
N LEU A 96 14.91 1.25 -5.22
CA LEU A 96 13.58 1.60 -5.74
C LEU A 96 13.60 1.87 -7.25
N ALA A 97 14.61 2.56 -7.76
CA ALA A 97 14.76 2.81 -9.20
C ALA A 97 15.05 1.53 -10.00
N ALA A 98 15.73 0.57 -9.39
CA ALA A 98 16.04 -0.74 -9.98
C ALA A 98 14.88 -1.75 -9.86
N MET A 99 13.85 -1.46 -9.05
CA MET A 99 12.67 -2.33 -8.97
C MET A 99 12.03 -2.43 -10.35
N PRO A 100 11.74 -3.66 -10.84
CA PRO A 100 11.01 -3.83 -12.07
C PRO A 100 9.69 -3.07 -11.98
N ARG A 101 9.44 -2.17 -12.93
CA ARG A 101 8.09 -1.64 -13.10
C ARG A 101 7.24 -2.80 -13.58
N LEU A 102 6.38 -3.32 -12.71
CA LEU A 102 5.40 -4.32 -13.11
C LEU A 102 4.62 -3.74 -14.29
N ALA A 103 4.48 -4.54 -15.35
CA ALA A 103 3.72 -4.18 -16.54
C ALA A 103 2.24 -4.12 -16.18
N ALA A 104 1.85 -2.99 -15.56
CA ALA A 104 0.48 -2.76 -15.17
C ALA A 104 -0.33 -2.29 -16.39
N VAL A 105 -1.53 -2.82 -16.52
CA VAL A 105 -2.52 -2.38 -17.51
C VAL A 105 -3.56 -1.53 -16.80
N GLU A 106 -3.83 -0.35 -17.32
CA GLU A 106 -4.93 0.48 -16.84
C GLU A 106 -6.14 0.33 -17.75
N VAL A 107 -7.30 0.04 -17.16
CA VAL A 107 -8.54 -0.19 -17.92
C VAL A 107 -9.73 0.52 -17.27
N GLU A 108 -10.73 0.85 -18.08
CA GLU A 108 -12.10 1.03 -17.62
C GLU A 108 -12.87 -0.25 -17.92
N ALA A 109 -13.55 -0.77 -16.90
CA ALA A 109 -14.26 -2.03 -16.99
C ALA A 109 -15.58 -1.98 -16.21
N VAL A 110 -16.49 -2.89 -16.56
CA VAL A 110 -17.76 -3.10 -15.87
C VAL A 110 -17.71 -4.42 -15.11
N LEU A 111 -18.07 -4.39 -13.83
CA LEU A 111 -18.11 -5.59 -12.99
C LEU A 111 -19.24 -6.50 -13.47
N LEU A 112 -18.91 -7.73 -13.86
CA LEU A 112 -19.89 -8.72 -14.31
C LEU A 112 -20.38 -9.59 -13.17
N ALA A 113 -19.44 -10.10 -12.38
CA ALA A 113 -19.70 -11.02 -11.29
C ALA A 113 -18.59 -10.95 -10.25
N ARG A 114 -18.91 -11.35 -9.02
CA ARG A 114 -17.98 -11.41 -7.89
C ARG A 114 -18.14 -12.75 -7.19
N SER A 115 -17.01 -13.36 -6.82
CA SER A 115 -16.99 -14.55 -5.97
C SER A 115 -17.50 -14.24 -4.57
N ARG A 116 -18.02 -15.24 -3.86
CA ARG A 116 -18.54 -15.03 -2.51
C ARG A 116 -17.47 -14.44 -1.60
N VAL A 117 -17.82 -13.37 -0.89
CA VAL A 117 -16.97 -12.82 0.19
C VAL A 117 -16.95 -13.85 1.32
N PRO A 118 -15.78 -14.39 1.70
CA PRO A 118 -15.70 -15.37 2.77
C PRO A 118 -15.96 -14.72 4.14
N THR A 119 -16.40 -15.52 5.11
CA THR A 119 -16.55 -15.09 6.50
C THR A 119 -15.24 -15.25 7.28
N LEU A 120 -15.12 -14.59 8.45
CA LEU A 120 -13.93 -14.72 9.31
C LEU A 120 -13.71 -16.16 9.79
N ASP A 121 -14.79 -16.90 10.05
CA ASP A 121 -14.70 -18.29 10.46
C ASP A 121 -14.12 -19.17 9.34
N GLU A 122 -14.45 -18.87 8.08
CA GLU A 122 -13.95 -19.62 6.91
C GLU A 122 -12.48 -19.36 6.62
N ILE A 123 -11.97 -18.18 6.98
CA ILE A 123 -10.58 -17.80 6.74
C ILE A 123 -9.69 -17.94 7.98
N SER A 124 -10.22 -18.37 9.12
CA SER A 124 -9.43 -18.58 10.33
C SER A 124 -8.22 -19.49 10.07
N PRO A 125 -7.00 -19.13 10.54
CA PRO A 125 -6.67 -18.06 11.49
C PRO A 125 -6.37 -16.69 10.85
N TYR A 126 -6.59 -16.53 9.55
CA TYR A 126 -6.31 -15.30 8.82
C TYR A 126 -7.40 -14.25 9.04
N THR A 127 -7.04 -12.98 8.88
CA THR A 127 -7.96 -11.82 8.93
C THR A 127 -8.10 -11.13 7.58
N GLU A 128 -7.44 -11.67 6.57
CA GLU A 128 -7.27 -11.08 5.25
C GLU A 128 -7.74 -12.06 4.18
N ALA A 129 -8.47 -11.56 3.20
CA ALA A 129 -8.98 -12.38 2.11
C ALA A 129 -9.12 -11.59 0.81
N LEU A 130 -8.89 -12.27 -0.29
CA LEU A 130 -9.14 -11.83 -1.65
C LEU A 130 -10.39 -12.51 -2.21
N VAL A 131 -11.07 -11.83 -3.13
CA VAL A 131 -12.12 -12.41 -3.97
C VAL A 131 -11.75 -12.22 -5.44
N VAL A 132 -12.07 -13.22 -6.25
CA VAL A 132 -11.99 -13.10 -7.72
C VAL A 132 -13.28 -12.49 -8.26
N GLU A 133 -13.13 -11.46 -9.07
CA GLU A 133 -14.19 -10.79 -9.81
C GLU A 133 -14.00 -10.96 -11.32
N SER A 134 -15.09 -11.10 -12.06
CA SER A 134 -15.09 -11.09 -13.52
C SER A 134 -15.49 -9.70 -14.01
N TRP A 135 -14.69 -9.13 -14.90
CA TRP A 135 -14.87 -7.77 -15.41
C TRP A 135 -14.89 -7.77 -16.93
N ARG A 136 -15.76 -6.95 -17.53
CA ARG A 136 -15.71 -6.65 -18.97
C ARG A 136 -14.95 -5.36 -19.21
N VAL A 137 -13.86 -5.45 -19.96
CA VAL A 137 -13.05 -4.31 -20.38
C VAL A 137 -13.81 -3.53 -21.44
N GLU A 138 -14.14 -2.27 -21.14
CA GLU A 138 -14.73 -1.35 -22.11
C GLU A 138 -13.65 -0.58 -22.88
N ARG A 139 -12.57 -0.22 -22.17
CA ARG A 139 -11.48 0.59 -22.73
C ARG A 139 -10.17 0.31 -22.01
N VAL A 140 -9.10 0.12 -22.78
CA VAL A 140 -7.72 0.13 -22.27
C VAL A 140 -7.22 1.58 -22.27
N LEU A 141 -6.79 2.05 -21.11
CA LEU A 141 -6.27 3.41 -20.89
C LEU A 141 -4.75 3.47 -20.99
N GLY A 142 -4.07 2.37 -20.66
CA GLY A 142 -2.61 2.25 -20.75
C GLY A 142 -2.15 0.79 -20.62
N GLY A 143 -1.02 0.45 -21.24
CA GLY A 143 -0.54 -0.93 -21.35
C GLY A 143 -1.21 -1.70 -22.49
N GLU A 144 -0.97 -3.01 -22.55
CA GLU A 144 -1.51 -3.91 -23.56
C GLU A 144 -2.38 -4.98 -22.90
N LEU A 145 -3.61 -5.13 -23.39
CA LEU A 145 -4.55 -6.16 -22.96
C LEU A 145 -5.47 -6.52 -24.13
N ALA A 146 -5.44 -7.78 -24.54
CA ALA A 146 -6.23 -8.27 -25.67
C ALA A 146 -7.60 -8.81 -25.21
N GLU A 147 -7.67 -9.26 -23.96
CA GLU A 147 -8.85 -9.84 -23.35
C GLU A 147 -9.94 -8.79 -23.15
N ARG A 148 -11.15 -9.11 -23.62
CA ARG A 148 -12.33 -8.28 -23.38
C ARG A 148 -13.00 -8.55 -22.03
N GLU A 149 -12.72 -9.71 -21.45
CA GLU A 149 -13.17 -10.08 -20.12
C GLU A 149 -11.99 -10.62 -19.33
N VAL A 150 -11.80 -10.10 -18.12
CA VAL A 150 -10.64 -10.43 -17.25
C VAL A 150 -11.11 -10.87 -15.88
N ARG A 151 -10.29 -11.70 -15.23
CA ARG A 151 -10.45 -12.12 -13.85
C ARG A 151 -9.51 -11.31 -12.98
N VAL A 152 -10.05 -10.72 -11.92
CA VAL A 152 -9.34 -9.76 -11.08
C VAL A 152 -9.50 -10.15 -9.62
N ALA A 153 -8.41 -10.50 -8.96
CA ALA A 153 -8.32 -10.65 -7.52
C ALA A 153 -8.30 -9.27 -6.86
N ARG A 154 -9.15 -9.07 -5.87
CA ARG A 154 -9.25 -7.83 -5.09
C ARG A 154 -9.45 -8.12 -3.63
N TRP A 155 -8.98 -7.22 -2.76
CA TRP A 155 -9.23 -7.32 -1.32
C TRP A 155 -10.72 -7.38 -1.02
N ALA A 156 -11.12 -8.41 -0.31
CA ALA A 156 -12.45 -8.55 0.27
C ALA A 156 -12.45 -8.18 1.75
N LEU A 157 -11.45 -8.67 2.50
CA LEU A 157 -11.25 -8.40 3.91
C LEU A 157 -9.82 -7.92 4.15
N VAL A 158 -9.67 -6.86 4.93
CA VAL A 158 -8.39 -6.34 5.43
C VAL A 158 -8.56 -6.12 6.92
N ASP A 159 -7.73 -6.76 7.73
CA ASP A 159 -7.83 -6.75 9.21
C ASP A 159 -9.26 -7.05 9.72
N ALA A 160 -9.86 -8.11 9.17
CA ALA A 160 -11.22 -8.55 9.45
C ALA A 160 -12.36 -7.57 9.05
N VAL A 161 -12.03 -6.49 8.33
CA VAL A 161 -13.00 -5.47 7.87
C VAL A 161 -13.21 -5.58 6.35
N PRO A 162 -14.47 -5.54 5.86
CA PRO A 162 -14.75 -5.48 4.43
C PRO A 162 -14.09 -4.30 3.74
N ALA A 163 -13.35 -4.57 2.67
CA ALA A 163 -12.68 -3.53 1.90
C ALA A 163 -13.71 -2.62 1.19
N PRO A 164 -13.48 -1.29 1.07
CA PRO A 164 -14.48 -0.35 0.53
C PRO A 164 -15.02 -0.69 -0.86
N GLN A 165 -14.19 -1.27 -1.73
CA GLN A 165 -14.58 -1.71 -3.07
C GLN A 165 -15.64 -2.82 -3.06
N MET A 166 -15.86 -3.49 -1.94
CA MET A 166 -16.94 -4.47 -1.80
C MET A 166 -18.33 -3.82 -1.91
N ALA A 167 -18.44 -2.49 -1.77
CA ALA A 167 -19.68 -1.76 -2.06
C ALA A 167 -20.03 -1.69 -3.55
N ILE A 168 -19.06 -1.91 -4.46
CA ILE A 168 -19.28 -1.92 -5.91
C ILE A 168 -20.11 -3.17 -6.26
N ARG A 169 -21.20 -2.97 -7.01
CA ARG A 169 -22.13 -4.03 -7.44
C ARG A 169 -21.92 -4.38 -8.90
N PRO A 170 -22.26 -5.62 -9.33
CA PRO A 170 -22.33 -5.97 -10.74
C PRO A 170 -23.12 -4.94 -11.55
N GLY A 171 -22.62 -4.64 -12.75
CA GLY A 171 -23.09 -3.57 -13.63
C GLY A 171 -22.42 -2.21 -13.40
N ALA A 172 -21.71 -2.00 -12.29
CA ALA A 172 -20.97 -0.77 -12.05
C ALA A 172 -19.69 -0.70 -12.89
N ARG A 173 -19.38 0.49 -13.39
CA ARG A 173 -18.14 0.80 -14.08
C ARG A 173 -17.08 1.29 -13.10
N SER A 174 -15.82 0.91 -13.32
CA SER A 174 -14.68 1.36 -12.52
C SER A 174 -13.39 1.38 -13.36
N ARG A 175 -12.44 2.21 -12.93
CA ARG A 175 -11.06 2.18 -13.43
C ARG A 175 -10.26 1.20 -12.58
N LEU A 176 -9.52 0.30 -13.22
CA LEU A 176 -8.68 -0.69 -12.56
C LEU A 176 -7.24 -0.53 -13.02
N ARG A 177 -6.29 -0.87 -12.13
CA ARG A 177 -4.88 -1.00 -12.46
C ARG A 177 -4.49 -2.46 -12.24
N LEU A 178 -4.28 -3.19 -13.33
CA LEU A 178 -4.13 -4.63 -13.34
C LEU A 178 -2.67 -5.01 -13.44
N GLU A 179 -2.20 -5.82 -12.50
CA GLU A 179 -0.90 -6.49 -12.56
C GLU A 179 -1.14 -8.00 -12.59
N PRO A 180 -0.31 -8.82 -13.28
CA PRO A 180 -0.47 -10.26 -13.23
C PRO A 180 -0.44 -10.75 -11.77
N PHE A 181 -1.30 -11.70 -11.40
CA PHE A 181 -1.41 -12.14 -10.02
C PHE A 181 -0.16 -12.93 -9.56
N ASP A 182 0.45 -13.67 -10.47
CA ASP A 182 1.63 -14.51 -10.23
C ASP A 182 2.92 -13.72 -9.95
N VAL A 183 2.96 -12.43 -10.27
CA VAL A 183 4.07 -11.53 -9.93
C VAL A 183 3.90 -10.82 -8.58
N GLN A 184 2.89 -11.22 -7.79
CA GLN A 184 2.58 -10.66 -6.47
C GLN A 184 2.87 -11.68 -5.36
N PRO A 185 4.14 -11.96 -5.02
CA PRO A 185 4.49 -12.99 -4.04
C PRO A 185 3.87 -12.73 -2.65
N GLN A 186 3.58 -11.47 -2.31
CA GLN A 186 2.91 -11.13 -1.06
C GLN A 186 1.46 -11.64 -0.95
N LEU A 187 0.84 -12.06 -2.06
CA LEU A 187 -0.53 -12.55 -2.09
C LEU A 187 -0.62 -14.08 -2.04
N GLU A 188 0.50 -14.80 -2.22
CA GLU A 188 0.52 -16.27 -2.35
C GLU A 188 -0.04 -17.00 -1.11
N SER A 189 0.14 -16.43 0.08
CA SER A 189 -0.29 -17.04 1.34
C SER A 189 -1.70 -16.65 1.78
N LEU A 190 -2.39 -15.81 1.01
CA LEU A 190 -3.71 -15.27 1.39
C LEU A 190 -4.84 -16.17 0.93
N PHE A 191 -5.95 -16.15 1.68
CA PHE A 191 -7.17 -16.83 1.24
C PHE A 191 -7.73 -16.14 -0.01
N LEU A 192 -7.95 -16.91 -1.07
CA LEU A 192 -8.54 -16.44 -2.32
C LEU A 192 -9.86 -17.17 -2.57
N SER A 193 -10.97 -16.44 -2.49
CA SER A 193 -12.29 -16.96 -2.89
C SER A 193 -12.45 -16.85 -4.40
N ASP A 194 -12.64 -18.01 -5.04
CA ASP A 194 -12.70 -18.14 -6.49
C ASP A 194 -13.83 -19.10 -6.91
N ASP A 195 -15.06 -18.69 -6.65
CA ASP A 195 -16.29 -19.44 -6.99
C ASP A 195 -17.14 -18.77 -8.08
N ALA A 196 -16.74 -17.57 -8.55
CA ALA A 196 -17.38 -16.91 -9.69
C ALA A 196 -17.20 -17.75 -10.97
N THR A 197 -18.31 -18.10 -11.60
CA THR A 197 -18.31 -18.99 -12.77
C THR A 197 -17.77 -18.31 -14.05
N ARG A 198 -16.57 -18.75 -14.50
CA ARG A 198 -15.89 -18.64 -15.83
C ARG A 198 -15.25 -17.28 -16.23
N PRO A 199 -14.23 -17.22 -17.14
CA PRO A 199 -13.54 -18.27 -17.95
C PRO A 199 -12.09 -18.60 -17.49
N SER A 200 -11.42 -19.57 -18.14
CA SER A 200 -9.97 -19.81 -18.01
C SER A 200 -9.17 -18.65 -18.61
N GLY A 201 -8.13 -18.19 -17.91
CA GLY A 201 -7.27 -17.09 -18.38
C GLY A 201 -6.40 -16.56 -17.24
N THR A 202 -5.53 -15.60 -17.57
CA THR A 202 -4.65 -14.94 -16.60
C THR A 202 -5.47 -14.30 -15.49
N LEU A 203 -5.12 -14.60 -14.24
CA LEU A 203 -5.64 -13.89 -13.08
C LEU A 203 -4.82 -12.61 -12.91
N TRP A 204 -5.52 -11.49 -12.80
CA TRP A 204 -4.94 -10.19 -12.52
C TRP A 204 -5.18 -9.82 -11.06
N TYR A 205 -4.36 -8.93 -10.51
CA TYR A 205 -4.56 -8.28 -9.23
C TYR A 205 -4.87 -6.79 -9.48
N ASP A 206 -5.91 -6.28 -8.82
CA ASP A 206 -6.19 -4.84 -8.84
C ASP A 206 -5.26 -4.11 -7.85
N SER A 207 -4.23 -3.47 -8.38
CA SER A 207 -3.30 -2.65 -7.62
C SER A 207 -3.79 -1.21 -7.45
N SER A 208 -5.04 -0.89 -7.83
CA SER A 208 -5.58 0.47 -7.63
C SER A 208 -5.79 0.75 -6.15
N LEU A 209 -5.38 1.95 -5.71
CA LEU A 209 -5.60 2.37 -4.33
C LEU A 209 -7.12 2.50 -4.05
N PRO A 210 -7.64 1.97 -2.93
CA PRO A 210 -9.01 2.19 -2.52
C PRO A 210 -9.33 3.70 -2.49
N GLY A 211 -10.26 4.15 -3.33
CA GLY A 211 -10.72 5.55 -3.35
C GLY A 211 -10.03 6.48 -4.36
N ALA A 212 -9.26 5.96 -5.33
CA ALA A 212 -8.94 6.70 -6.55
C ALA A 212 -10.20 6.83 -7.43
N ARG A 213 -10.93 7.94 -7.27
CA ARG A 213 -11.95 8.39 -8.21
C ARG A 213 -11.34 9.38 -9.18
#